data_AF-A0A6B2M4I3-F1
#
_entry.id   AF-A0A6B2M4I3-F1
#
_cell.length_a   1.000
_cell.length_b   1.000
_cell.length_c   1.000
_cell.angle_alpha   90.00
_cell.angle_beta   90.00
_cell.angle_gamma   90.00
#
_symmetry.space_group_name_H-M   'P 1'
#
loop_
_entity.id
_entity.type
_entity.pdbx_description
1 polymer ?
#
loop_
_entity_poly.entity_id
_entity_poly.type
_entity_poly.pdbx_seq_one_letter_code
_entity_poly.pdbx_strand_id
1 'polypeptide(L)'
;MTTPQEQNFEDYKKAEAKAMELLAEMKAVSPKKVDIELALITAVFELHKGLLPAATVGKIVQGHLETLVPFYEQQPSPPSDN
;
A
#
# COMPACT_ATOMS: atom_id res chain seq x y z
N MET A 1 -24.25 -11.31 14.54
CA MET A 1 -23.44 -10.20 15.09
C MET A 1 -22.06 -10.38 14.52
N THR A 2 -21.58 -9.39 13.79
CA THR A 2 -20.23 -9.39 13.21
C THR A 2 -19.22 -9.25 14.35
N THR A 3 -18.20 -10.09 14.41
CA THR A 3 -17.15 -9.96 15.45
C THR A 3 -16.31 -8.70 15.19
N PRO A 4 -15.66 -8.11 16.21
CA PRO A 4 -14.74 -6.99 15.99
C PRO A 4 -13.63 -7.32 14.97
N GLN A 5 -13.19 -8.59 14.91
CA GLN A 5 -12.24 -9.05 13.91
C GLN A 5 -12.80 -8.99 12.49
N GLU A 6 -14.03 -9.46 12.29
CA GLU A 6 -14.71 -9.40 10.99
C GLU A 6 -14.93 -7.95 10.54
N GLN A 7 -15.31 -7.05 11.46
CA GLN A 7 -15.48 -5.64 11.14
C GLN A 7 -14.17 -4.97 10.71
N ASN A 8 -13.08 -5.23 11.42
CA ASN A 8 -11.75 -4.72 11.05
C ASN A 8 -11.32 -5.23 9.66
N PHE A 9 -11.63 -6.48 9.33
CA PHE A 9 -11.34 -7.04 8.02
C PHE A 9 -12.15 -6.37 6.91
N GLU A 10 -13.45 -6.16 7.11
CA GLU A 10 -14.31 -5.44 6.16
C GLU A 10 -13.82 -4.00 5.92
N ASP A 11 -13.42 -3.30 6.98
CA ASP A 11 -12.91 -1.94 6.85
C ASP A 11 -11.55 -1.89 6.15
N TYR A 12 -10.69 -2.89 6.38
CA TYR A 12 -9.48 -3.08 5.58
C TYR A 12 -9.82 -3.29 4.10
N LYS A 13 -10.78 -4.16 3.77
CA LYS A 13 -11.16 -4.44 2.37
C LYS A 13 -11.68 -3.20 1.64
N LYS A 14 -12.43 -2.34 2.33
CA LYS A 14 -12.88 -1.05 1.77
C LYS A 14 -11.69 -0.12 1.51
N ALA A 15 -10.75 -0.01 2.46
CA ALA A 15 -9.56 0.81 2.30
C ALA A 15 -8.68 0.32 1.14
N GLU A 16 -8.48 -1.00 1.03
CA GLU A 16 -7.75 -1.65 -0.06
C GLU A 16 -8.39 -1.36 -1.42
N ALA A 17 -9.71 -1.51 -1.55
CA ALA A 17 -10.42 -1.19 -2.78
C ALA A 17 -10.20 0.27 -3.20
N LYS A 18 -10.29 1.21 -2.25
CA LYS A 18 -10.04 2.62 -2.54
C LYS A 18 -8.59 2.91 -2.93
N ALA A 19 -7.63 2.20 -2.33
CA ALA A 19 -6.22 2.31 -2.73
C ALA A 19 -5.99 1.87 -4.18
N MET A 20 -6.71 0.86 -4.67
CA MET A 20 -6.62 0.42 -6.07
C MET A 20 -7.19 1.46 -7.04
N GLU A 21 -8.27 2.16 -6.66
CA GLU A 21 -8.80 3.29 -7.44
C GLU A 21 -7.77 4.43 -7.54
N LEU A 22 -7.16 4.82 -6.40
CA LEU A 22 -6.12 5.86 -6.39
C LEU A 22 -4.90 5.48 -7.25
N LEU A 23 -4.50 4.21 -7.23
CA LEU A 23 -3.44 3.73 -8.12
C LEU A 23 -3.82 3.87 -9.60
N ALA A 24 -5.08 3.59 -9.96
CA ALA A 24 -5.56 3.78 -11.32
C ALA A 24 -5.55 5.27 -11.73
N GLU A 25 -5.98 6.16 -10.84
CA GLU A 25 -5.93 7.62 -11.06
C GLU A 25 -4.49 8.12 -11.23
N MET A 26 -3.55 7.66 -10.40
CA MET A 26 -2.14 8.06 -10.48
C MET A 26 -1.47 7.63 -11.79
N LYS A 27 -1.87 6.49 -12.36
CA LYS A 27 -1.41 6.06 -13.69
C LYS A 27 -1.86 7.00 -14.82
N ALA A 28 -2.92 7.77 -14.62
CA ALA A 28 -3.32 8.82 -15.56
C ALA A 28 -2.55 10.13 -15.34
N VAL A 29 -1.99 10.35 -14.15
CA VAL A 29 -1.21 11.55 -13.79
C VAL A 29 0.24 11.46 -14.27
N SER A 30 0.90 10.31 -14.08
CA SER A 30 2.27 10.09 -14.55
C SER A 30 2.41 8.75 -15.25
N PRO A 31 3.09 8.68 -16.41
CA PRO A 31 3.45 7.41 -17.03
C PRO A 31 4.64 6.73 -16.33
N LYS A 32 5.36 7.42 -15.44
CA LYS A 32 6.53 6.89 -14.75
C LYS A 32 6.13 6.22 -13.45
N LYS A 33 6.35 4.91 -13.36
CA LYS A 33 6.08 4.12 -12.14
C LYS A 33 6.77 4.71 -10.91
N VAL A 34 8.03 5.13 -11.05
CA VAL A 34 8.81 5.72 -9.95
C VAL A 34 8.18 6.99 -9.36
N ASP A 35 7.54 7.83 -10.19
CA ASP A 35 6.87 9.04 -9.69
C ASP A 35 5.64 8.66 -8.85
N ILE A 36 4.89 7.65 -9.29
CA ILE A 36 3.73 7.12 -8.58
C ILE A 36 4.16 6.47 -7.26
N GLU A 37 5.20 5.64 -7.30
CA GLU A 37 5.77 4.97 -6.12
C GLU A 37 6.20 5.99 -5.06
N LEU A 38 6.99 7.00 -5.47
CA LEU A 38 7.45 8.06 -4.58
C LEU A 38 6.29 8.89 -4.02
N ALA A 39 5.27 9.20 -4.83
CA ALA A 39 4.10 9.94 -4.39
C ALA A 39 3.30 9.16 -3.33
N LEU A 40 3.04 7.87 -3.56
CA LEU A 40 2.31 7.01 -2.63
C LEU A 40 3.10 6.81 -1.32
N ILE A 41 4.42 6.60 -1.40
CA ILE A 41 5.29 6.54 -0.21
C ILE A 41 5.23 7.87 0.55
N THR A 42 5.33 9.00 -0.14
CA THR A 42 5.26 10.33 0.48
C THR A 42 3.92 10.56 1.20
N ALA A 43 2.81 10.08 0.62
CA ALA A 43 1.50 10.17 1.25
C ALA A 43 1.45 9.46 2.62
N VAL A 44 2.17 8.35 2.79
CA VAL A 44 2.30 7.66 4.08
C VAL A 44 3.04 8.53 5.12
N PHE A 45 4.07 9.27 4.71
CA PHE A 45 4.75 10.21 5.62
C PHE A 45 3.84 11.38 6.02
N GLU A 46 3.09 11.95 5.07
CA GLU A 46 2.14 13.03 5.35
C GLU A 46 0.99 12.57 6.26
N LEU A 47 0.51 11.31 6.14
CA LEU A 47 -0.48 10.72 7.05
C LEU A 47 -0.04 10.77 8.52
N HIS A 48 1.26 10.62 8.78
CA HIS A 48 1.84 10.60 10.13
C HIS A 48 2.49 11.93 10.53
N LYS A 49 2.35 12.97 9.71
CA LYS A 49 3.02 14.25 9.93
C LYS A 49 2.55 14.91 11.21
N GLY A 50 3.50 15.34 12.04
CA GLY A 50 3.23 15.90 13.36
C GLY A 50 2.84 14.88 14.42
N LEU A 51 2.67 13.60 14.05
CA LEU A 51 2.36 12.50 14.97
C LEU A 51 3.59 11.64 15.28
N LEU A 52 4.36 11.27 14.24
CA LEU A 52 5.52 10.39 14.37
C LEU A 52 6.76 10.99 13.69
N PRO A 53 7.98 10.73 14.22
CA PRO A 53 9.21 11.04 13.50
C PRO A 53 9.29 10.26 12.18
N ALA A 54 9.85 10.88 11.13
CA ALA A 54 10.00 10.26 9.82
C ALA A 54 10.73 8.90 9.88
N ALA A 55 11.76 8.78 10.73
CA ALA A 55 12.48 7.52 10.92
C ALA A 55 11.58 6.40 11.47
N THR A 56 10.61 6.72 12.32
CA THR A 56 9.63 5.75 12.85
C THR A 56 8.68 5.31 11.75
N VAL A 57 8.18 6.24 10.93
CA VAL A 57 7.32 5.93 9.78
C VAL A 57 8.06 5.01 8.80
N GLY A 58 9.34 5.28 8.52
CA GLY A 58 10.17 4.42 7.69
C GLY A 58 10.24 2.97 8.20
N LYS A 59 10.38 2.78 9.52
CA LYS A 59 10.37 1.44 10.14
C LYS A 59 9.01 0.74 10.01
N ILE A 60 7.91 1.48 10.14
CA ILE A 60 6.55 0.94 9.95
C ILE A 60 6.40 0.43 8.52
N VAL A 61 6.80 1.22 7.51
CA VAL A 61 6.77 0.80 6.11
C VAL A 61 7.62 -0.45 5.88
N GLN A 62 8.84 -0.48 6.43
CA GLN A 62 9.71 -1.66 6.36
C GLN A 62 9.05 -2.91 6.95
N GLY A 63 8.46 -2.81 8.14
CA GLY A 63 7.75 -3.93 8.76
C GLY A 63 6.54 -4.41 7.94
N HIS A 64 5.83 -3.52 7.25
CA HIS A 64 4.77 -3.92 6.32
C HIS A 64 5.34 -4.67 5.10
N LEU A 65 6.48 -4.23 4.55
CA LEU A 65 7.14 -4.90 3.43
C LEU A 65 7.59 -6.32 3.79
N GLU A 66 8.10 -6.54 5.01
CA GLU A 66 8.48 -7.88 5.49
C GLU A 66 7.31 -8.87 5.47
N THR A 67 6.07 -8.37 5.61
CA THR A 67 4.84 -9.18 5.51
C THR A 67 4.36 -9.33 4.07
N LEU A 68 4.37 -8.25 3.28
CA LEU A 68 3.80 -8.25 1.94
C LEU A 68 4.68 -8.95 0.91
N VAL A 69 6.00 -8.84 1.02
CA VAL A 69 6.95 -9.44 0.05
C VAL A 69 6.73 -10.96 -0.07
N PRO A 70 6.73 -11.76 1.03
CA PRO A 70 6.48 -13.20 0.92
C PRO A 70 5.12 -13.55 0.30
N PHE A 71 4.08 -12.74 0.55
CA PHE A 71 2.75 -12.96 -0.02
C PHE A 71 2.75 -12.80 -1.55
N TYR A 72 3.39 -11.75 -2.06
CA TYR A 72 3.45 -11.50 -3.50
C TYR A 72 4.45 -12.42 -4.22
N GLU A 73 5.50 -12.89 -3.56
CA GLU A 73 6.44 -13.88 -4.10
C GLU A 73 5.80 -15.27 -4.28
N GLN A 74 4.81 -15.61 -3.47
CA GLN A 74 4.06 -16.87 -3.59
C GLN A 74 3.03 -16.84 -4.74
N GLN A 75 2.74 -15.67 -5.31
CA GLN A 75 1.86 -15.59 -6.46
C GLN A 75 2.60 -16.06 -7.71
N PRO A 76 2.00 -16.92 -8.54
CA PRO A 76 2.64 -17.35 -9.78
C PRO A 76 3.00 -16.11 -10.61
N SER A 77 4.26 -16.03 -11.01
CA SER A 77 4.73 -14.93 -11.86
C SER A 77 3.84 -14.84 -13.10
N PRO A 78 3.45 -13.63 -13.54
CA PRO A 78 2.74 -13.49 -14.80
C PRO A 78 3.59 -14.14 -15.90
N PRO A 79 2.96 -14.81 -16.89
CA PRO A 79 3.70 -15.45 -17.97
C PRO A 79 4.60 -14.41 -18.64
N SER A 80 5.88 -14.74 -18.74
CA SER A 80 6.86 -13.92 -19.44
C SER A 80 6.47 -13.90 -20.93
N ASP A 81 5.95 -12.78 -21.42
CA ASP A 81 5.82 -12.56 -22.87
C ASP A 81 7.25 -12.50 -23.45
N ASN A 82 7.60 -13.53 -24.21
CA ASN A 82 8.84 -13.68 -24.97
C ASN A 82 8.60 -13.31 -26.44
#